data_AF-A0A0F9YG52-F1
#
_entry.id   AF-A0A0F9YG52-F1
#
_cell.length_a   1.000
_cell.length_b   1.000
_cell.length_c   1.000
_cell.angle_alpha   90.00
_cell.angle_beta   90.00
_cell.angle_gamma   90.00
#
_symmetry.space_group_name_H-M   'P 1'
#
loop_
_entity.id
_entity.type
_entity.pdbx_description
1 polymer ?
#
loop_
_entity_poly.entity_id
_entity_poly.type
_entity_poly.pdbx_seq_one_letter_code
_entity_poly.pdbx_strand_id
1 'polypeptide(L)'
;MKPKPYKDKAGIIYKYGEFFPIELSPFGYNETVANEYFPMTKEEIEKKGYKYIDIKKYKGEYKVTMKTQDIPDHIKDVNDKILKEVIECANIHNEEEKKDICRGIGAFKIIPQELEFYKKQNLPIPRLCPDCRHFERIKQRNPLKLWHRKCTCGGKKSDNNVYENIVEHFHKSEHCPNEFETTYAPERKEIVYCEQCYVSEVA
;
A
#
# COMPACT_ATOMS: atom_id res chain seq x y z
N MET A 1 36.86 -1.08 -27.98
CA MET A 1 36.03 0.14 -27.83
C MET A 1 36.20 0.68 -26.43
N LYS A 2 36.57 1.96 -26.25
CA LYS A 2 36.49 2.58 -24.92
C LYS A 2 35.00 2.69 -24.57
N PRO A 3 34.51 2.12 -23.46
CA PRO A 3 33.10 2.23 -23.12
C PRO A 3 32.78 3.71 -22.93
N LYS A 4 31.98 4.29 -23.83
CA LYS A 4 31.44 5.64 -23.64
C LYS A 4 30.31 5.51 -22.62
N PRO A 5 30.44 6.07 -21.42
CA PRO A 5 29.36 6.01 -20.46
C PRO A 5 28.17 6.82 -20.98
N TYR A 6 26.97 6.34 -20.70
CA TYR A 6 25.76 7.09 -21.00
C TYR A 6 25.61 8.22 -19.99
N LYS A 7 25.21 9.41 -20.43
CA LYS A 7 24.94 10.55 -19.56
C LYS A 7 23.48 10.93 -19.73
N ASP A 8 22.71 10.90 -18.64
CA ASP A 8 21.30 11.28 -18.70
C ASP A 8 21.10 12.80 -18.71
N LYS A 9 19.85 13.23 -18.86
CA LYS A 9 19.45 14.65 -18.80
C LYS A 9 19.77 15.33 -17.46
N ALA A 10 19.84 14.57 -16.37
CA ALA A 10 20.21 15.07 -15.03
C ALA A 10 21.74 15.13 -14.84
N GLY A 11 22.50 14.63 -15.80
CA GLY A 11 23.96 14.60 -15.79
C GLY A 11 24.58 13.40 -15.09
N ILE A 12 23.79 12.40 -14.70
CA ILE A 12 24.26 11.15 -14.09
C ILE A 12 24.96 10.30 -15.15
N ILE A 13 26.14 9.78 -14.80
CA ILE A 13 26.99 9.00 -15.68
C ILE A 13 26.80 7.51 -15.38
N TYR A 14 26.25 6.77 -16.34
CA TYR A 14 26.00 5.34 -16.23
C TYR A 14 27.12 4.56 -16.93
N LYS A 15 27.76 3.68 -16.18
CA LYS A 15 28.87 2.83 -16.60
C LYS A 15 28.41 1.39 -16.85
N TYR A 16 29.27 0.62 -17.53
CA TYR A 16 29.02 -0.80 -17.76
C TYR A 16 28.86 -1.56 -16.43
N GLY A 17 27.78 -2.30 -16.28
CA GLY A 17 27.43 -3.04 -15.05
C GLY A 17 26.49 -2.29 -14.09
N GLU A 18 26.18 -1.02 -14.36
CA GLU A 18 25.15 -0.28 -13.63
C GLU A 18 23.75 -0.51 -14.22
N PHE A 19 22.72 -0.16 -13.45
CA PHE A 19 21.34 -0.20 -13.93
C PHE A 19 21.12 0.75 -15.12
N PHE A 20 20.12 0.44 -15.95
CA PHE A 20 19.75 1.32 -17.05
C PHE A 20 19.31 2.70 -16.53
N PRO A 21 19.63 3.78 -17.26
CA PRO A 21 19.11 5.11 -16.98
C PRO A 21 17.59 5.12 -16.87
N ILE A 22 17.08 5.82 -15.85
CA ILE A 22 15.64 5.88 -15.58
C ILE A 22 14.83 6.49 -16.72
N GLU A 23 15.44 7.38 -17.52
CA GLU A 23 14.78 7.98 -18.68
C GLU A 23 14.53 7.01 -19.83
N LEU A 24 15.21 5.86 -19.84
CA LEU A 24 14.96 4.76 -20.78
C LEU A 24 13.84 3.83 -20.31
N SER A 25 13.32 4.01 -19.08
CA SER A 25 12.18 3.25 -18.60
C SER A 25 10.96 3.49 -19.50
N PRO A 26 10.33 2.43 -20.03
CA PRO A 26 9.07 2.59 -20.77
C PRO A 26 7.94 3.05 -19.82
N PHE A 27 8.06 2.69 -18.55
CA PHE A 27 7.07 2.94 -17.51
C PHE A 27 7.25 4.29 -16.81
N GLY A 28 6.15 4.91 -16.44
CA GLY A 28 6.11 6.10 -15.58
C GLY A 28 6.31 5.74 -14.11
N TYR A 29 6.92 6.63 -13.34
CA TYR A 29 7.14 6.40 -11.90
C TYR A 29 5.83 6.07 -11.17
N ASN A 30 4.78 6.83 -11.46
CA ASN A 30 3.49 6.77 -10.78
C ASN A 30 2.70 5.46 -10.99
N GLU A 31 2.97 4.72 -12.06
CA GLU A 31 2.33 3.42 -12.31
C GLU A 31 3.15 2.24 -11.76
N THR A 32 4.41 2.45 -11.42
CA THR A 32 5.30 1.40 -10.90
C THR A 32 5.10 1.16 -9.41
N VAL A 33 5.60 0.02 -8.95
CA VAL A 33 5.70 -0.34 -7.53
C VAL A 33 6.53 0.67 -6.73
N ALA A 34 7.43 1.44 -7.38
CA ALA A 34 8.20 2.47 -6.70
C ALA A 34 7.30 3.53 -6.06
N ASN A 35 6.23 3.95 -6.73
CA ASN A 35 5.27 4.92 -6.20
C ASN A 35 4.35 4.32 -5.13
N GLU A 36 4.18 2.99 -5.09
CA GLU A 36 3.46 2.31 -4.00
C GLU A 36 4.26 2.37 -2.69
N TYR A 37 5.58 2.19 -2.76
CA TYR A 37 6.45 2.21 -1.59
C TYR A 37 6.91 3.62 -1.19
N PHE A 38 7.17 4.46 -2.19
CA PHE A 38 7.68 5.81 -2.03
C PHE A 38 6.78 6.76 -2.82
N PRO A 39 5.57 7.04 -2.30
CA PRO A 39 4.62 7.91 -2.98
C PRO A 39 5.24 9.30 -3.18
N MET A 40 5.20 9.78 -4.41
CA MET A 40 5.67 11.13 -4.78
C MET A 40 4.57 11.87 -5.52
N THR A 41 4.51 13.17 -5.31
CA THR A 41 3.65 14.06 -6.10
C THR A 41 4.17 14.16 -7.53
N LYS A 42 3.28 14.54 -8.46
CA LYS A 42 3.67 14.77 -9.86
C LYS A 42 4.84 15.74 -9.99
N GLU A 43 4.83 16.82 -9.22
CA GLU A 43 5.88 17.84 -9.20
C GLU A 43 7.23 17.27 -8.74
N GLU A 44 7.22 16.42 -7.71
CA GLU A 44 8.44 15.75 -7.23
C GLU A 44 8.99 14.74 -8.24
N ILE A 45 8.11 13.99 -8.91
CA ILE A 45 8.48 13.03 -9.96
C ILE A 45 9.18 13.75 -11.11
N GLU A 46 8.58 14.84 -11.60
CA GLU A 46 9.13 15.64 -12.70
C GLU A 46 10.44 16.33 -12.30
N LYS A 47 10.54 16.84 -11.07
CA LYS A 47 11.78 17.45 -10.53
C LYS A 47 12.93 16.45 -10.46
N LYS A 48 12.65 15.17 -10.21
CA LYS A 48 13.67 14.09 -10.20
C LYS A 48 14.01 13.57 -11.60
N GLY A 49 13.41 14.14 -12.65
CA GLY A 49 13.64 13.72 -14.03
C GLY A 49 12.96 12.39 -14.38
N TYR A 50 12.01 11.94 -13.57
CA TYR A 50 11.26 10.72 -13.82
C TYR A 50 10.07 10.97 -14.74
N LYS A 51 9.73 9.97 -15.55
CA LYS A 51 8.57 10.02 -16.44
C LYS A 51 7.29 9.94 -15.60
N TYR A 52 6.39 10.90 -15.75
CA TYR A 52 5.02 10.81 -15.24
C TYR A 52 4.09 10.37 -16.37
N ILE A 53 3.29 9.33 -16.15
CA ILE A 53 2.31 8.83 -17.12
C ILE A 53 0.91 9.15 -16.62
N ASP A 54 0.15 9.85 -17.44
CA ASP A 54 -1.27 10.05 -17.17
C ASP A 54 -2.05 8.78 -17.51
N ILE A 55 -2.22 7.92 -16.51
CA ILE A 55 -2.92 6.62 -16.63
C ILE A 55 -4.35 6.82 -17.17
N LYS A 56 -4.97 7.99 -16.93
CA LYS A 56 -6.32 8.30 -17.43
C LYS A 56 -6.40 8.30 -18.95
N LYS A 57 -5.34 8.69 -19.66
CA LYS A 57 -5.32 8.71 -21.14
C LYS A 57 -5.47 7.33 -21.77
N TYR A 58 -5.18 6.28 -21.01
CA TYR A 58 -5.31 4.89 -21.46
C TYR A 58 -6.57 4.22 -20.92
N LYS A 59 -7.40 4.94 -20.15
CA LYS A 59 -8.70 4.44 -19.70
C LYS A 59 -9.69 4.54 -20.86
N GLY A 60 -10.00 3.40 -21.46
CA GLY A 60 -11.06 3.33 -22.46
C GLY A 60 -12.41 3.73 -21.87
N GLU A 61 -13.33 4.17 -22.72
CA GLU A 61 -14.72 4.42 -22.32
C GLU A 61 -15.41 3.08 -22.00
N TYR A 62 -16.16 3.05 -20.91
CA TYR A 62 -16.94 1.89 -20.49
C TYR A 62 -18.31 2.34 -20.00
N LYS A 63 -19.28 1.44 -20.09
CA LYS A 63 -20.62 1.63 -19.54
C LYS A 63 -20.78 0.68 -18.36
N VAL A 64 -20.96 1.24 -17.17
CA VAL A 64 -21.35 0.48 -15.97
C VAL A 64 -22.74 -0.10 -16.22
N THR A 65 -22.91 -1.39 -15.95
CA THR A 65 -24.21 -2.07 -16.08
C THR A 65 -24.77 -2.51 -14.74
N MET A 66 -23.93 -2.57 -13.70
CA MET A 66 -24.32 -2.99 -12.35
C MET A 66 -23.60 -2.14 -11.30
N LYS A 67 -24.35 -1.62 -10.32
CA LYS A 67 -23.76 -0.93 -9.17
C LYS A 67 -23.36 -1.93 -8.11
N THR A 68 -22.40 -1.57 -7.28
CA THR A 68 -22.00 -2.41 -6.14
C THR A 68 -23.14 -2.70 -5.19
N GLN A 69 -24.09 -1.78 -4.99
CA GLN A 69 -25.22 -1.97 -4.08
C GLN A 69 -26.17 -3.09 -4.52
N ASP A 70 -26.24 -3.37 -5.83
CA ASP A 70 -27.15 -4.37 -6.40
C ASP A 70 -26.61 -5.80 -6.28
N ILE A 71 -25.34 -5.97 -5.88
CA ILE A 71 -24.74 -7.30 -5.70
C ILE A 71 -25.29 -7.91 -4.40
N PRO A 72 -25.83 -9.13 -4.42
CA PRO A 72 -26.24 -9.82 -3.20
C PRO A 72 -25.08 -10.00 -2.22
N ASP A 73 -25.36 -9.93 -0.91
CA ASP A 73 -24.33 -10.13 0.12
C ASP A 73 -23.83 -11.57 0.18
N HIS A 74 -24.70 -12.55 -0.04
CA HIS A 74 -24.33 -13.96 -0.02
C HIS A 74 -24.06 -14.48 -1.43
N ILE A 75 -22.93 -15.18 -1.60
CA ILE A 75 -22.50 -15.77 -2.88
C ILE A 75 -23.50 -16.79 -3.48
N LYS A 76 -24.39 -17.36 -2.66
CA LYS A 76 -25.40 -18.34 -3.10
C LYS A 76 -26.50 -17.69 -3.93
N ASP A 77 -26.77 -16.40 -3.68
CA ASP A 77 -27.78 -15.63 -4.39
C ASP A 77 -27.22 -15.02 -5.68
N VAL A 78 -25.92 -15.21 -5.95
CA VAL A 78 -25.27 -14.69 -7.15
C VAL A 78 -25.41 -15.67 -8.33
N ASN A 79 -26.11 -15.20 -9.35
CA ASN A 79 -26.28 -15.89 -10.61
C ASN A 79 -25.12 -15.62 -11.58
N ASP A 80 -24.91 -16.54 -12.53
CA ASP A 80 -23.85 -16.44 -13.55
C ASP A 80 -24.05 -15.26 -14.53
N LYS A 81 -25.18 -14.55 -14.45
CA LYS A 81 -25.43 -13.29 -15.16
C LYS A 81 -24.35 -12.24 -14.86
N ILE A 82 -23.78 -12.26 -13.65
CA ILE A 82 -22.73 -11.32 -13.23
C ILE A 82 -21.49 -11.35 -14.14
N LEU A 83 -21.22 -12.46 -14.84
CA LEU A 83 -20.09 -12.59 -15.77
C LEU A 83 -20.20 -11.66 -17.00
N LYS A 84 -21.42 -11.19 -17.32
CA LYS A 84 -21.67 -10.27 -18.43
C LYS A 84 -21.65 -8.80 -17.99
N GLU A 85 -21.75 -8.57 -16.68
CA GLU A 85 -21.91 -7.24 -16.11
C GLU A 85 -20.57 -6.51 -15.98
N VAL A 86 -20.62 -5.19 -16.07
CA VAL A 86 -19.53 -4.27 -15.71
C VAL A 86 -19.90 -3.67 -14.36
N ILE A 87 -19.16 -4.07 -13.33
CA ILE A 87 -19.41 -3.67 -11.95
C ILE A 87 -18.64 -2.39 -11.63
N GLU A 88 -19.33 -1.38 -11.12
CA GLU A 88 -18.73 -0.15 -10.59
C GLU A 88 -17.98 -0.44 -9.28
N CYS A 89 -16.81 0.16 -9.06
CA CYS A 89 -16.10 0.08 -7.79
C CYS A 89 -16.85 0.86 -6.70
N ALA A 90 -16.92 0.34 -5.48
CA ALA A 90 -17.55 1.05 -4.37
C ALA A 90 -16.79 2.32 -3.94
N ASN A 91 -15.51 2.45 -4.29
CA ASN A 91 -14.75 3.68 -4.05
C ASN A 91 -15.07 4.76 -5.09
N ILE A 92 -15.02 6.01 -4.67
CA ILE A 92 -15.20 7.18 -5.53
C ILE A 92 -13.96 7.37 -6.40
N HIS A 93 -14.16 7.34 -7.72
CA HIS A 93 -13.10 7.55 -8.72
C HIS A 93 -13.19 8.91 -9.43
N ASN A 94 -13.84 9.89 -8.80
CA ASN A 94 -14.11 11.22 -9.36
C ASN A 94 -12.93 12.20 -9.21
N GLU A 95 -12.89 13.21 -10.07
CA GLU A 95 -11.76 14.16 -10.16
C GLU A 95 -11.65 15.14 -9.00
N GLU A 96 -12.76 15.46 -8.33
CA GLU A 96 -12.85 16.52 -7.33
C GLU A 96 -12.44 16.04 -5.92
N GLU A 97 -12.68 14.78 -5.60
CA GLU A 97 -12.32 14.16 -4.32
C GLU A 97 -11.13 13.21 -4.51
N LYS A 98 -9.96 13.79 -4.84
CA LYS A 98 -8.66 13.09 -4.95
C LYS A 98 -8.29 12.34 -3.66
N LYS A 99 -8.84 11.15 -3.46
CA LYS A 99 -8.39 10.20 -2.43
C LYS A 99 -7.88 8.89 -3.00
N ASP A 100 -8.21 8.58 -4.25
CA ASP A 100 -7.96 7.25 -4.77
C ASP A 100 -6.65 7.15 -5.55
N ILE A 101 -5.71 6.45 -4.92
CA ILE A 101 -4.47 5.90 -5.50
C ILE A 101 -4.79 4.83 -6.56
N CYS A 102 -6.08 4.55 -6.81
CA CYS A 102 -6.53 3.56 -7.77
C CYS A 102 -6.06 3.90 -9.20
N ARG A 103 -5.12 3.09 -9.68
CA ARG A 103 -4.65 3.11 -11.08
C ARG A 103 -5.73 2.62 -12.05
N GLY A 104 -6.69 1.84 -11.54
CA GLY A 104 -7.76 1.22 -12.28
C GLY A 104 -8.79 2.20 -12.81
N ILE A 105 -9.66 1.68 -13.66
CA ILE A 105 -10.68 2.45 -14.39
C ILE A 105 -11.90 2.80 -13.49
N GLY A 106 -11.97 2.22 -12.29
CA GLY A 106 -13.10 2.37 -11.37
C GLY A 106 -14.27 1.43 -11.67
N ALA A 107 -14.10 0.52 -12.62
CA ALA A 107 -14.98 -0.60 -12.86
C ALA A 107 -14.18 -1.88 -13.10
N PHE A 108 -14.82 -3.02 -12.90
CA PHE A 108 -14.22 -4.33 -13.08
C PHE A 108 -15.25 -5.36 -13.54
N LYS A 109 -14.74 -6.47 -14.08
CA LYS A 109 -15.53 -7.65 -14.44
C LYS A 109 -15.03 -8.84 -13.64
N ILE A 110 -15.93 -9.79 -13.40
CA ILE A 110 -15.61 -11.07 -12.80
C ILE A 110 -15.47 -12.10 -13.92
N ILE A 111 -14.36 -12.85 -13.93
CA ILE A 111 -14.18 -13.96 -14.89
C ILE A 111 -14.77 -15.26 -14.33
N PRO A 112 -15.11 -16.26 -15.18
CA PRO A 112 -15.72 -17.52 -14.73
C PRO A 112 -14.91 -18.24 -13.64
N GLN A 113 -13.58 -18.22 -13.74
CA GLN A 113 -12.67 -18.83 -12.79
C GLN A 113 -12.73 -18.15 -11.41
N GLU A 114 -12.90 -16.83 -11.38
CA GLU A 114 -13.06 -16.07 -10.13
C GLU A 114 -14.41 -16.40 -9.48
N LEU A 115 -15.50 -16.44 -10.27
CA LEU A 115 -16.83 -16.78 -9.75
C LEU A 115 -16.86 -18.19 -9.16
N GLU A 116 -16.25 -19.16 -9.85
CA GLU A 116 -16.11 -20.53 -9.36
C GLU A 116 -15.32 -20.58 -8.04
N PHE A 117 -14.23 -19.82 -7.95
CA PHE A 117 -13.43 -19.70 -6.73
C PHE A 117 -14.24 -19.14 -5.56
N TYR A 118 -14.96 -18.02 -5.76
CA TYR A 118 -15.78 -17.41 -4.71
C TYR A 118 -16.89 -18.35 -4.24
N LYS A 119 -17.55 -19.07 -5.16
CA LYS A 119 -18.57 -20.08 -4.83
C LYS A 119 -17.99 -21.24 -4.01
N LYS A 120 -16.84 -21.80 -4.43
CA LYS A 120 -16.18 -22.92 -3.73
C LYS A 120 -15.74 -22.54 -2.32
N GLN A 121 -15.25 -21.33 -2.13
CA GLN A 121 -14.77 -20.84 -0.82
C GLN A 121 -15.86 -20.21 0.04
N ASN A 122 -17.11 -20.17 -0.45
CA ASN A 122 -18.23 -19.50 0.20
C ASN A 122 -17.93 -18.02 0.56
N LEU A 123 -17.26 -17.32 -0.35
CA LEU A 123 -16.83 -15.93 -0.17
C LEU A 123 -17.73 -14.97 -0.96
N PRO A 124 -18.07 -13.79 -0.40
CA PRO A 124 -18.82 -12.76 -1.13
C PRO A 124 -17.98 -12.20 -2.29
N ILE A 125 -18.67 -11.68 -3.30
CA ILE A 125 -18.01 -11.04 -4.44
C ILE A 125 -17.43 -9.70 -4.00
N PRO A 126 -16.21 -9.35 -4.46
CA PRO A 126 -15.60 -8.07 -4.16
C PRO A 126 -16.49 -6.88 -4.53
N ARG A 127 -16.61 -5.91 -3.62
CA ARG A 127 -17.24 -4.60 -3.90
C ARG A 127 -16.25 -3.59 -4.48
N LEU A 128 -14.95 -3.87 -4.34
CA LEU A 128 -13.86 -3.01 -4.76
C LEU A 128 -13.15 -3.59 -5.97
N CYS A 129 -12.69 -2.71 -6.87
CA CYS A 129 -11.89 -3.13 -8.02
C CYS A 129 -10.55 -3.73 -7.57
N PRO A 130 -9.86 -4.52 -8.43
CA PRO A 130 -8.59 -5.16 -8.08
C PRO A 130 -7.53 -4.20 -7.54
N ASP A 131 -7.41 -3.00 -8.13
CA ASP A 131 -6.45 -1.99 -7.68
C ASP A 131 -6.79 -1.43 -6.31
N CYS A 132 -8.05 -1.06 -6.05
CA CYS A 132 -8.46 -0.58 -4.72
C CYS A 132 -8.16 -1.62 -3.63
N ARG A 133 -8.50 -2.89 -3.89
CA ARG A 133 -8.18 -4.00 -2.97
C ARG A 133 -6.68 -4.13 -2.74
N HIS A 134 -5.89 -4.00 -3.81
CA HIS A 134 -4.44 -4.04 -3.74
C HIS A 134 -3.88 -2.90 -2.86
N PHE A 135 -4.36 -1.67 -3.03
CA PHE A 135 -3.94 -0.53 -2.23
C PHE A 135 -4.39 -0.61 -0.77
N GLU A 136 -5.60 -1.11 -0.50
CA GLU A 136 -6.03 -1.37 0.88
C GLU A 136 -5.13 -2.39 1.58
N ARG A 137 -4.75 -3.46 0.87
CA ARG A 137 -3.80 -4.45 1.38
C ARG A 137 -2.42 -3.82 1.62
N ILE A 138 -1.96 -2.93 0.74
CA ILE A 138 -0.68 -2.23 0.93
C ILE A 138 -0.73 -1.31 2.15
N LYS A 139 -1.84 -0.61 2.40
CA LYS A 139 -2.00 0.27 3.57
C LYS A 139 -1.89 -0.48 4.91
N GLN A 140 -2.16 -1.79 4.93
CA GLN A 140 -1.97 -2.62 6.12
C GLN A 140 -0.51 -2.98 6.38
N ARG A 141 0.38 -2.80 5.38
CA ARG A 141 1.82 -3.05 5.54
C ARG A 141 2.47 -1.84 6.20
N ASN A 142 3.46 -2.13 7.02
CA ASN A 142 4.32 -1.07 7.53
C ASN A 142 5.14 -0.45 6.38
N PRO A 143 5.39 0.88 6.43
CA PRO A 143 6.16 1.57 5.42
C PRO A 143 7.63 1.10 5.40
N LEU A 144 8.28 1.20 4.24
CA LEU A 144 9.71 0.91 4.07
C LEU A 144 10.59 2.07 4.58
N LYS A 145 10.33 2.49 5.82
CA LYS A 145 11.09 3.51 6.53
C LYS A 145 11.28 3.04 7.96
N LEU A 146 12.49 3.16 8.46
CA LEU A 146 12.83 2.92 9.84
C LEU A 146 12.93 4.27 10.56
N TRP A 147 12.43 4.28 11.78
CA TRP A 147 12.55 5.39 12.70
C TRP A 147 13.23 4.90 13.96
N HIS A 148 14.16 5.71 14.43
CA HIS A 148 14.77 5.55 15.73
C HIS A 148 13.74 5.84 16.83
N ARG A 149 13.54 4.90 17.76
CA ARG A 149 12.61 5.03 18.89
C ARG A 149 13.18 4.45 20.17
N LYS A 150 12.64 4.94 21.29
CA LYS A 150 12.86 4.35 22.62
C LYS A 150 11.71 3.40 22.96
N CYS A 151 11.98 2.40 23.80
CA CYS A 151 10.97 1.49 24.29
C CYS A 151 9.88 2.25 25.08
N THR A 152 8.61 2.10 24.69
CA THR A 152 7.51 2.89 25.27
C THR A 152 6.79 2.18 26.43
N CYS A 153 7.52 1.36 27.21
CA CYS A 153 6.91 0.57 28.28
C CYS A 153 6.71 1.34 29.59
N GLY A 154 7.34 2.52 29.75
CA GLY A 154 7.16 3.42 30.90
C GLY A 154 7.28 2.80 32.30
N GLY A 155 7.90 1.62 32.45
CA GLY A 155 8.06 0.93 33.73
C GLY A 155 6.79 0.19 34.15
N LYS A 156 5.84 0.89 34.80
CA LYS A 156 4.58 0.28 35.28
C LYS A 156 3.43 0.38 34.27
N LYS A 157 3.43 1.42 33.44
CA LYS A 157 2.44 1.67 32.40
C LYS A 157 3.14 2.17 31.17
N SER A 158 2.58 1.89 30.00
CA SER A 158 3.06 2.45 28.74
C SER A 158 3.10 3.98 28.77
N ASP A 159 3.97 4.60 27.97
CA ASP A 159 4.16 6.06 27.95
C ASP A 159 2.86 6.83 27.64
N ASN A 160 1.96 6.20 26.87
CA ASN A 160 0.65 6.74 26.52
C ASN A 160 -0.46 6.40 27.53
N ASN A 161 -0.15 5.73 28.65
CA ASN A 161 -1.06 5.28 29.70
C ASN A 161 -2.22 4.38 29.22
N VAL A 162 -2.07 3.72 28.06
CA VAL A 162 -3.12 2.84 27.49
C VAL A 162 -3.01 1.41 28.02
N TYR A 163 -1.81 0.95 28.35
CA TYR A 163 -1.56 -0.43 28.80
C TYR A 163 -0.81 -0.42 30.13
N GLU A 164 -1.25 -1.25 31.08
CA GLU A 164 -0.59 -1.49 32.35
C GLU A 164 0.22 -2.78 32.24
N ASN A 165 1.53 -2.69 32.53
CA ASN A 165 2.44 -3.82 32.42
C ASN A 165 2.08 -4.85 33.49
N ILE A 166 1.97 -6.11 33.09
CA ILE A 166 1.58 -7.20 34.01
C ILE A 166 2.77 -7.75 34.78
N VAL A 167 3.99 -7.58 34.25
CA VAL A 167 5.23 -8.05 34.88
C VAL A 167 6.18 -6.90 35.18
N GLU A 168 7.03 -7.11 36.18
CA GLU A 168 8.13 -6.19 36.44
C GLU A 168 9.27 -6.49 35.46
N HIS A 169 9.59 -5.52 34.59
CA HIS A 169 10.69 -5.62 33.64
C HIS A 169 12.06 -5.52 34.34
N PHE A 170 13.15 -5.78 33.60
CA PHE A 170 14.54 -5.71 34.11
C PHE A 170 14.95 -4.33 34.67
N HIS A 171 14.24 -3.27 34.28
CA HIS A 171 14.44 -1.89 34.73
C HIS A 171 13.43 -1.48 35.82
N LYS A 172 12.68 -2.42 36.38
CA LYS A 172 11.71 -2.21 37.46
C LYS A 172 10.68 -1.12 37.11
N SER A 173 10.58 -0.10 37.96
CA SER A 173 9.67 1.03 37.78
C SER A 173 10.24 2.18 36.94
N GLU A 174 11.52 2.13 36.61
CA GLU A 174 12.16 3.17 35.79
C GLU A 174 11.78 3.01 34.31
N HIS A 175 11.97 4.06 33.53
CA HIS A 175 11.77 3.97 32.09
C HIS A 175 12.86 3.09 31.46
N CYS A 176 12.47 2.23 30.51
CA CYS A 176 13.41 1.36 29.81
C CYS A 176 14.47 2.20 29.06
N PRO A 177 15.77 1.89 29.21
CA PRO A 177 16.84 2.61 28.52
C PRO A 177 17.04 2.16 27.06
N ASN A 178 16.36 1.10 26.61
CA ASN A 178 16.60 0.52 25.30
C ASN A 178 16.02 1.40 24.17
N GLU A 179 16.83 1.55 23.13
CA GLU A 179 16.51 2.25 21.88
C GLU A 179 16.69 1.29 20.70
N PHE A 180 15.88 1.45 19.65
CA PHE A 180 15.88 0.57 18.48
C PHE A 180 15.29 1.25 17.24
N GLU A 181 15.52 0.65 16.08
CA GLU A 181 14.90 1.04 14.82
C GLU A 181 13.60 0.26 14.60
N THR A 182 12.53 0.97 14.22
CA THR A 182 11.22 0.35 13.99
C THR A 182 10.48 1.01 12.83
N THR A 183 9.57 0.26 12.21
CA THR A 183 8.70 0.77 11.14
C THR A 183 7.47 1.52 11.65
N TYR A 184 7.36 1.72 12.96
CA TYR A 184 6.27 2.47 13.60
C TYR A 184 6.70 3.92 13.81
N ALA A 185 6.20 4.81 12.95
CA ALA A 185 6.54 6.23 13.01
C ALA A 185 6.19 6.88 14.37
N PRO A 186 6.99 7.84 14.89
CA PRO A 186 6.76 8.50 16.19
C PRO A 186 5.34 9.02 16.43
N GLU A 187 4.69 9.50 15.39
CA GLU A 187 3.32 10.05 15.39
C GLU A 187 2.21 8.98 15.53
N ARG A 188 2.55 7.70 15.36
CA ARG A 188 1.62 6.58 15.55
C ARG A 188 1.33 6.37 17.04
N LYS A 189 0.09 6.02 17.36
CA LYS A 189 -0.41 5.90 18.76
C LYS A 189 -0.10 4.53 19.38
N GLU A 190 0.33 3.59 18.55
CA GLU A 190 0.68 2.23 18.92
C GLU A 190 1.84 2.22 19.93
N ILE A 191 1.74 1.29 20.90
CA ILE A 191 2.76 1.05 21.91
C ILE A 191 3.82 0.13 21.29
N VAL A 192 5.10 0.49 21.42
CA VAL A 192 6.21 -0.27 20.83
C VAL A 192 7.24 -0.58 21.92
N TYR A 193 7.28 -1.85 22.32
CA TYR A 193 8.26 -2.33 23.29
C TYR A 193 9.53 -2.81 22.60
N CYS A 194 10.65 -2.74 23.34
CA CYS A 194 11.83 -3.50 22.94
C CYS A 194 11.55 -5.00 23.10
N GLU A 195 12.33 -5.82 22.42
CA GLU A 195 12.20 -7.28 22.45
C GLU A 195 12.12 -7.84 23.88
N GLN A 196 13.01 -7.40 24.78
CA GLN A 196 13.06 -7.91 26.16
C GLN A 196 11.80 -7.59 26.97
N CYS A 197 11.31 -6.34 26.91
CA CYS A 197 10.08 -5.96 27.61
C CYS A 197 8.87 -6.67 26.99
N TYR A 198 8.79 -6.77 25.67
CA TYR A 198 7.71 -7.48 24.99
C TYR A 198 7.66 -8.95 25.37
N VAL A 199 8.80 -9.65 25.29
CA VAL A 199 8.91 -11.07 25.65
C VAL A 199 8.54 -11.31 27.11
N SER A 200 8.95 -10.42 28.02
CA SER A 200 8.58 -10.53 29.44
C SER A 200 7.06 -10.48 29.66
N GLU A 201 6.34 -9.70 28.84
CA GLU A 201 4.88 -9.52 28.95
C GLU A 201 4.07 -10.64 28.29
N VAL A 202 4.64 -11.39 27.34
CA VAL A 202 3.91 -12.42 26.59
C VAL A 202 4.31 -13.86 26.94
N ALA A 203 5.45 -14.05 27.63
CA ALA A 203 5.94 -15.35 28.06
C ALA A 203 5.31 -15.80 29.38
#